data_AF-A0A656JVL4-F1
#
_entry.id   AF-A0A656JVL4-F1
#
_cell.length_a   1.000
_cell.length_b   1.000
_cell.length_c   1.000
_cell.angle_alpha   90.00
_cell.angle_beta   90.00
_cell.angle_gamma   90.00
#
_symmetry.space_group_name_H-M   'P 1'
#
loop_
_entity.id
_entity.type
_entity.pdbx_description
1 polymer ?
#
loop_
_entity_poly.entity_id
_entity_poly.type
_entity_poly.pdbx_seq_one_letter_code
_entity_poly.pdbx_strand_id
1 'polypeptide(L)'
;MAVGRDLSANGRGMLLANPHFPWGGGMRFYQMHLTIPGKLDVFNRHLAWSHTVDTSKHFTLHRLQLDPKDSTRYLLDGKSVAMDKQQVSVEVKQPDGTLKAVPRIIYSSKFGPVVQWPGKLDWDEKFAFSLRDANLKNDRVLQQWYAMDKADSLKAFQDSVHRIQGIPWVNTLAVDAKGQALYMNISVVPNVDAVKLAKCSDPRIGTELIVLDGSRSECNWDVSPEA
;
A
#
# COMPACT_ATOMS: atom_id res chain seq x y z
N MET A 1 -10.89 1.52 -19.11
CA MET A 1 -10.51 0.99 -20.45
C MET A 1 -9.80 2.09 -21.21
N ALA A 2 -8.63 1.80 -21.79
CA ALA A 2 -7.85 2.73 -22.61
C ALA A 2 -7.82 2.22 -24.06
N VAL A 3 -8.28 3.04 -25.00
CA VAL A 3 -8.38 2.70 -26.43
C VAL A 3 -7.36 3.54 -27.20
N GLY A 4 -6.46 2.88 -27.92
CA GLY A 4 -5.47 3.52 -28.78
C GLY A 4 -6.01 3.81 -30.19
N ARG A 5 -5.22 4.54 -30.98
CA ARG A 5 -5.60 5.02 -32.33
C ARG A 5 -6.11 3.91 -33.24
N ASP A 6 -5.50 2.72 -33.17
CA ASP A 6 -5.77 1.59 -34.07
C ASP A 6 -7.19 1.03 -33.91
N LEU A 7 -7.84 1.30 -32.78
CA LEU A 7 -9.20 0.85 -32.46
C LEU A 7 -10.19 2.01 -32.27
N SER A 8 -9.70 3.24 -32.17
CA SER A 8 -10.56 4.42 -32.01
C SER A 8 -11.15 4.86 -33.35
N ALA A 9 -12.44 5.24 -33.35
CA ALA A 9 -13.12 5.71 -34.57
C ALA A 9 -12.52 6.99 -35.17
N ASN A 10 -11.81 7.79 -34.38
CA ASN A 10 -11.25 9.08 -34.78
C ASN A 10 -9.70 9.10 -34.79
N GLY A 11 -9.04 7.96 -34.63
CA GLY A 11 -7.58 7.85 -34.58
C GLY A 11 -6.92 8.50 -33.35
N ARG A 12 -7.68 8.84 -32.30
CA ARG A 12 -7.19 9.47 -31.06
C ARG A 12 -7.40 8.58 -29.85
N GLY A 13 -6.71 8.89 -28.75
CA GLY A 13 -6.87 8.15 -27.51
C GLY A 13 -8.24 8.37 -26.90
N MET A 14 -8.87 7.31 -26.40
CA MET A 14 -10.13 7.37 -25.65
C MET A 14 -10.01 6.61 -24.34
N LEU A 15 -10.46 7.21 -23.24
CA LEU A 15 -10.44 6.60 -21.92
C LEU A 15 -11.86 6.52 -21.35
N LEU A 16 -12.25 5.34 -20.90
CA LEU A 16 -13.38 5.14 -20.00
C LEU A 16 -12.86 4.93 -18.58
N ALA A 17 -13.14 5.89 -17.71
CA ALA A 17 -12.88 5.86 -16.27
C ALA A 17 -14.17 5.50 -15.52
N ASN A 18 -14.15 4.41 -14.75
CA ASN A 18 -15.30 3.99 -13.94
C ASN A 18 -14.84 3.38 -12.61
N PRO A 19 -14.26 4.18 -11.69
CA PRO A 19 -13.85 3.68 -10.38
C PRO A 19 -15.09 3.36 -9.53
N HIS A 20 -15.07 2.22 -8.82
CA HIS A 20 -16.14 1.80 -7.90
C HIS A 20 -15.72 2.10 -6.46
N PHE A 21 -16.26 3.15 -5.88
CA PHE A 21 -15.89 3.66 -4.55
C PHE A 21 -17.12 4.00 -3.70
N PRO A 22 -16.98 4.13 -2.35
CA PRO A 22 -18.08 4.48 -1.47
C PRO A 22 -18.75 5.80 -1.82
N TRP A 23 -20.08 5.86 -1.62
CA TRP A 23 -20.89 7.06 -1.85
C TRP A 23 -20.84 8.08 -0.70
N GLY A 24 -20.27 7.69 0.45
CA GLY A 24 -20.09 8.52 1.64
C GLY A 24 -18.78 8.21 2.36
N GLY A 25 -18.45 9.02 3.37
CA GLY A 25 -17.21 8.91 4.14
C GLY A 25 -15.98 9.48 3.42
N GLY A 26 -14.80 9.24 3.98
CA GLY A 26 -13.54 9.89 3.57
C GLY A 26 -13.00 9.51 2.18
N MET A 27 -13.60 8.51 1.51
CA MET A 27 -13.18 8.06 0.17
C MET A 27 -14.14 8.47 -0.95
N ARG A 28 -15.16 9.29 -0.65
CA ARG A 28 -16.10 9.80 -1.66
C ARG A 28 -15.38 10.78 -2.61
N PHE A 29 -15.47 10.54 -3.91
CA PHE A 29 -14.92 11.46 -4.92
C PHE A 29 -15.59 12.84 -4.91
N TYR A 30 -14.80 13.85 -5.25
CA TYR A 30 -15.24 15.22 -5.52
C TYR A 30 -14.69 15.67 -6.88
N GLN A 31 -15.57 16.15 -7.76
CA GLN A 31 -15.14 16.67 -9.06
C GLN A 31 -14.64 18.10 -8.89
N MET A 32 -13.41 18.37 -9.33
CA MET A 32 -12.81 19.68 -9.35
C MET A 32 -11.95 19.84 -10.60
N HIS A 33 -11.79 21.08 -11.06
CA HIS A 33 -10.81 21.44 -12.09
C HIS A 33 -9.82 22.42 -11.47
N LEU A 34 -8.53 22.10 -11.53
CA LEU A 34 -7.47 22.88 -10.90
C LEU A 34 -6.59 23.50 -11.99
N THR A 35 -6.45 24.82 -11.94
CA THR A 35 -5.63 25.58 -12.88
C THR A 35 -4.73 26.55 -12.10
N ILE A 36 -3.44 26.51 -12.40
CA ILE A 36 -2.45 27.50 -11.96
C ILE A 36 -1.76 28.02 -13.23
N PRO A 37 -2.00 29.27 -13.64
CA PRO A 37 -1.50 29.80 -14.91
C PRO A 37 0.00 29.57 -15.10
N GLY A 38 0.36 28.97 -16.25
CA GLY A 38 1.74 28.62 -16.60
C GLY A 38 2.36 27.48 -15.79
N LYS A 39 1.61 26.82 -14.90
CA LYS A 39 2.14 25.78 -13.99
C LYS A 39 1.35 24.48 -13.97
N LEU A 40 0.02 24.53 -13.97
CA LEU A 40 -0.85 23.37 -13.81
C LEU A 40 -2.18 23.57 -14.53
N ASP A 41 -2.62 22.54 -15.23
CA ASP A 41 -3.99 22.40 -15.72
C ASP A 41 -4.31 20.90 -15.72
N VAL A 42 -5.16 20.47 -14.77
CA VAL A 42 -5.40 19.04 -14.50
C VAL A 42 -6.46 18.50 -15.44
N PHE A 43 -6.24 17.30 -15.99
CA PHE A 43 -7.00 16.74 -17.13
C PHE A 43 -6.98 17.68 -18.34
N ASN A 44 -5.78 18.14 -18.68
CA ASN A 44 -5.51 19.00 -19.83
C ASN A 44 -5.77 18.31 -21.17
N ARG A 45 -5.57 19.06 -22.26
CA ARG A 45 -5.73 18.62 -23.65
C ARG A 45 -4.83 17.47 -24.10
N HIS A 46 -3.84 17.06 -23.31
CA HIS A 46 -2.80 16.13 -23.74
C HIS A 46 -3.07 14.69 -23.32
N LEU A 47 -3.58 14.46 -22.11
CA LEU A 47 -3.78 13.12 -21.55
C LEU A 47 -5.04 12.99 -20.70
N ALA A 48 -5.53 11.76 -20.62
CA ALA A 48 -6.52 11.33 -19.63
C ALA A 48 -6.02 10.06 -18.95
N TRP A 49 -6.26 9.91 -17.64
CA TRP A 49 -5.89 8.73 -16.88
C TRP A 49 -6.94 8.38 -15.82
N SER A 50 -6.89 7.13 -15.35
CA SER A 50 -7.74 6.61 -14.29
C SER A 50 -7.02 5.48 -13.56
N HIS A 51 -7.55 5.13 -12.38
CA HIS A 51 -7.06 4.06 -11.54
C HIS A 51 -8.06 2.92 -11.38
N THR A 52 -7.55 1.73 -11.07
CA THR A 52 -8.30 0.57 -10.56
C THR A 52 -7.49 -0.08 -9.44
N VAL A 53 -8.13 -0.67 -8.43
CA VAL A 53 -7.42 -1.46 -7.41
C VAL A 53 -6.60 -2.56 -8.09
N ASP A 54 -5.35 -2.75 -7.67
CA ASP A 54 -4.48 -3.80 -8.19
C ASP A 54 -4.50 -5.07 -7.34
N THR A 55 -3.98 -6.18 -7.88
CA THR A 55 -3.97 -7.50 -7.22
C THR A 55 -2.66 -7.81 -6.51
N SER A 56 -1.70 -6.89 -6.59
CA SER A 56 -0.42 -6.99 -5.88
C SER A 56 -0.69 -6.91 -4.37
N LYS A 57 0.24 -7.44 -3.58
CA LYS A 57 0.16 -7.30 -2.13
C LYS A 57 0.98 -6.09 -1.72
N HIS A 58 0.41 -5.17 -0.94
CA HIS A 58 1.11 -3.96 -0.48
C HIS A 58 1.59 -4.08 0.97
N PHE A 59 1.43 -5.25 1.56
CA PHE A 59 1.92 -5.58 2.89
C PHE A 59 2.29 -7.06 2.95
N THR A 60 3.12 -7.43 3.94
CA THR A 60 3.31 -8.82 4.35
C THR A 60 3.05 -8.94 5.84
N LEU A 61 2.57 -10.12 6.26
CA LEU A 61 2.60 -10.51 7.65
C LEU A 61 3.95 -11.17 7.96
N HIS A 62 4.39 -11.05 9.21
CA HIS A 62 5.55 -11.75 9.75
C HIS A 62 5.08 -12.54 10.97
N ARG A 63 5.20 -13.88 10.91
CA ARG A 63 4.97 -14.76 12.06
C ARG A 63 6.15 -14.65 13.00
N LEU A 64 5.91 -14.11 14.19
CA LEU A 64 6.90 -13.96 15.24
C LEU A 64 6.89 -15.22 16.09
N GLN A 65 8.03 -15.91 16.19
CA GLN A 65 8.20 -16.94 17.21
C GLN A 65 8.48 -16.26 18.55
N LEU A 66 7.63 -16.46 19.54
CA LEU A 66 7.74 -15.80 20.84
C LEU A 66 8.85 -16.42 21.70
N ASP A 67 9.39 -15.61 22.62
CA ASP A 67 10.25 -16.13 23.68
C ASP A 67 9.39 -16.97 24.64
N PRO A 68 9.71 -18.26 24.90
CA PRO A 68 8.95 -19.10 25.83
C PRO A 68 8.84 -18.55 27.26
N LYS A 69 9.68 -17.58 27.62
CA LYS A 69 9.69 -16.94 28.94
C LYS A 69 8.94 -15.60 28.99
N ASP A 70 8.65 -14.99 27.84
CA ASP A 70 8.01 -13.66 27.76
C ASP A 70 7.29 -13.50 26.41
N SER A 71 5.96 -13.57 26.43
CA SER A 71 5.13 -13.45 25.22
C SER A 71 5.16 -12.06 24.58
N THR A 72 5.77 -11.06 25.22
CA THR A 72 6.03 -9.72 24.67
C THR A 72 7.43 -9.57 24.06
N ARG A 73 8.13 -10.69 23.89
CA ARG A 73 9.40 -10.81 23.18
C ARG A 73 9.29 -11.86 22.09
N TYR A 74 10.08 -11.70 21.05
CA TYR A 74 10.16 -12.66 19.94
C TYR A 74 11.60 -12.97 19.59
N LEU A 75 11.83 -14.15 19.02
CA LEU A 75 13.14 -14.58 18.56
C LEU A 75 13.41 -14.00 17.17
N LEU A 76 14.60 -13.44 16.99
CA LEU A 76 15.16 -13.05 15.71
C LEU A 76 16.60 -13.59 15.63
N ASP A 77 16.84 -14.49 14.69
CA ASP A 77 18.11 -15.22 14.53
C ASP A 77 18.59 -15.84 15.87
N GLY A 78 17.65 -16.41 16.63
CA GLY A 78 17.89 -17.03 17.94
C GLY A 78 18.01 -16.05 19.11
N LYS A 79 17.99 -14.73 18.89
CA LYS A 79 18.05 -13.72 19.95
C LYS A 79 16.66 -13.25 20.35
N SER A 80 16.40 -13.19 21.66
CA SER A 80 15.15 -12.65 22.21
C SER A 80 15.12 -11.12 22.15
N VAL A 81 14.22 -10.57 21.35
CA VAL A 81 14.02 -9.13 21.10
C VAL A 81 12.70 -8.68 21.72
N ALA A 82 12.73 -7.59 22.49
CA ALA A 82 11.51 -6.99 23.02
C ALA A 82 10.65 -6.38 21.91
N MET A 83 9.34 -6.54 22.00
CA MET A 83 8.42 -5.69 21.23
C MET A 83 8.42 -4.26 21.80
N ASP A 84 8.30 -3.28 20.91
CA ASP A 84 8.04 -1.91 21.29
C ASP A 84 6.62 -1.81 21.87
N LYS A 85 6.45 -0.97 22.89
CA LYS A 85 5.16 -0.76 23.58
C LYS A 85 4.80 0.72 23.53
N GLN A 86 3.66 1.04 22.93
CA GLN A 86 3.11 2.39 22.92
C GLN A 86 1.75 2.40 23.63
N GLN A 87 1.62 3.19 24.68
CA GLN A 87 0.32 3.44 25.30
C GLN A 87 -0.39 4.57 24.55
N VAL A 88 -1.59 4.28 24.05
CA VAL A 88 -2.52 5.25 23.47
C VAL A 88 -3.72 5.40 24.40
N SER A 89 -4.32 6.58 24.46
CA SER A 89 -5.55 6.81 25.22
C SER A 89 -6.60 7.43 24.32
N VAL A 90 -7.82 6.88 24.37
CA VAL A 90 -8.96 7.37 23.60
C VAL A 90 -10.01 7.89 24.57
N GLU A 91 -10.48 9.12 24.37
CA GLU A 91 -11.60 9.65 25.13
C GLU A 91 -12.91 9.08 24.59
N VAL A 92 -13.68 8.43 25.47
CA VAL A 92 -14.95 7.79 25.14
C VAL A 92 -16.07 8.53 25.85
N LYS A 93 -17.03 9.03 25.05
CA LYS A 93 -18.26 9.65 25.57
C LYS A 93 -19.13 8.60 26.26
N GLN A 94 -19.46 8.86 27.51
CA GLN A 94 -20.31 8.03 28.35
C GLN A 94 -21.81 8.37 28.14
N PRO A 95 -22.74 7.50 28.59
CA PRO A 95 -24.18 7.76 28.48
C PRO A 95 -24.63 9.06 29.17
N ASP A 96 -23.95 9.49 30.23
CA ASP A 96 -24.22 10.74 30.96
C ASP A 96 -23.63 12.00 30.29
N GLY A 97 -22.98 11.84 29.12
CA GLY A 97 -22.36 12.91 28.36
C GLY A 97 -20.93 13.26 28.78
N THR A 98 -20.41 12.67 29.86
CA THR A 98 -19.00 12.86 30.27
C THR A 98 -18.03 12.13 29.35
N LEU A 99 -16.75 12.52 29.37
CA LEU A 99 -15.68 11.84 28.64
C LEU A 99 -14.83 11.01 29.62
N LYS A 100 -14.50 9.78 29.23
CA LYS A 100 -13.60 8.91 29.99
C LYS A 100 -12.46 8.43 29.11
N ALA A 101 -11.22 8.65 29.57
CA ALA A 101 -10.03 8.14 28.91
C ALA A 101 -9.95 6.61 29.05
N VAL A 102 -9.77 5.91 27.92
CA VAL A 102 -9.58 4.46 27.84
C VAL A 102 -8.17 4.18 27.30
N PRO A 103 -7.21 3.77 28.15
CA PRO A 103 -5.86 3.43 27.71
C PRO A 103 -5.82 2.07 27.00
N ARG A 104 -4.97 1.95 25.99
CA ARG A 104 -4.64 0.71 25.27
C ARG A 104 -3.14 0.67 25.01
N ILE A 105 -2.53 -0.50 25.11
CA ILE A 105 -1.14 -0.72 24.73
C ILE A 105 -1.12 -1.31 23.32
N ILE A 106 -0.39 -0.67 22.42
CA ILE A 106 -0.09 -1.16 21.08
C ILE A 106 1.33 -1.73 21.09
N TYR A 107 1.44 -3.00 20.71
CA TYR A 107 2.72 -3.67 20.57
C TYR A 107 3.18 -3.63 19.12
N SER A 108 4.48 -3.42 18.90
CA SER A 108 5.08 -3.49 17.57
C SER A 108 6.36 -4.33 17.59
N SER A 109 6.56 -5.12 16.54
CA SER A 109 7.86 -5.72 16.26
C SER A 109 8.69 -4.76 15.40
N LYS A 110 9.92 -5.16 15.05
CA LYS A 110 10.73 -4.41 14.07
C LYS A 110 10.07 -4.28 12.69
N PHE A 111 9.09 -5.13 12.39
CA PHE A 111 8.40 -5.16 11.10
C PHE A 111 7.18 -4.23 11.08
N GLY A 112 6.55 -3.99 12.24
CA GLY A 112 5.35 -3.15 12.36
C GLY A 112 4.44 -3.58 13.51
N PRO A 113 3.20 -3.05 13.58
CA PRO A 113 2.27 -3.37 14.66
C PRO A 113 1.93 -4.87 14.69
N VAL A 114 1.77 -5.40 15.90
CA VAL A 114 1.23 -6.73 16.13
C VAL A 114 -0.27 -6.72 15.88
N VAL A 115 -0.75 -7.64 15.05
CA VAL A 115 -2.15 -7.76 14.64
C VAL A 115 -2.71 -9.10 15.09
N GLN A 116 -4.00 -9.13 15.40
CA GLN A 116 -4.71 -10.35 15.79
C GLN A 116 -5.96 -10.53 14.94
N TRP A 117 -6.14 -11.75 14.43
CA TRP A 117 -7.41 -12.22 13.89
C TRP A 117 -7.80 -13.47 14.68
N PRO A 118 -8.75 -13.37 15.62
CA PRO A 118 -9.16 -14.50 16.46
C PRO A 118 -9.46 -15.76 15.63
N GLY A 119 -8.79 -16.86 15.95
CA GLY A 119 -8.91 -18.16 15.29
C GLY A 119 -8.17 -18.30 13.96
N LYS A 120 -7.36 -17.31 13.56
CA LYS A 120 -6.54 -17.35 12.33
C LYS A 120 -5.12 -16.84 12.53
N LEU A 121 -4.97 -15.71 13.20
CA LEU A 121 -3.70 -15.02 13.50
C LEU A 121 -3.69 -14.69 15.00
N ASP A 122 -3.76 -15.73 15.83
CA ASP A 122 -3.80 -15.57 17.27
C ASP A 122 -2.45 -15.14 17.83
N TRP A 123 -2.48 -14.40 18.95
CA TRP A 123 -1.33 -14.21 19.80
C TRP A 123 -1.45 -15.20 20.96
N ASP A 124 -0.68 -16.29 20.90
CA ASP A 124 -0.65 -17.34 21.91
C ASP A 124 0.71 -17.41 22.63
N GLU A 125 1.04 -18.54 23.25
CA GLU A 125 2.32 -18.74 23.96
C GLU A 125 3.52 -18.94 23.02
N LYS A 126 3.29 -19.24 21.74
CA LYS A 126 4.31 -19.64 20.76
C LYS A 126 4.47 -18.62 19.64
N PHE A 127 3.38 -18.01 19.21
CA PHE A 127 3.35 -17.16 18.04
C PHE A 127 2.54 -15.88 18.26
N ALA A 128 2.99 -14.84 17.56
CA ALA A 128 2.21 -13.64 17.28
C ALA A 128 2.45 -13.22 15.83
N PHE A 129 1.67 -12.27 15.31
CA PHE A 129 1.79 -11.83 13.92
C PHE A 129 1.96 -10.32 13.87
N SER A 130 2.94 -9.85 13.10
CA SER A 130 3.12 -8.41 12.84
C SER A 130 2.90 -8.08 11.38
N LEU A 131 2.30 -6.92 11.11
CA LEU A 131 2.01 -6.46 9.75
C LEU A 131 3.01 -5.40 9.35
N ARG A 132 3.67 -5.60 8.21
CA ARG A 132 4.53 -4.59 7.58
C ARG A 132 3.85 -4.05 6.33
N ASP A 133 3.36 -2.82 6.40
CA ASP A 133 2.74 -2.11 5.27
C ASP A 133 3.81 -1.31 4.51
N ALA A 134 3.90 -1.51 3.20
CA ALA A 134 4.91 -0.86 2.37
C ALA A 134 4.61 0.63 2.17
N ASN A 135 3.35 1.05 2.31
CA ASN A 135 2.91 2.43 2.20
C ASN A 135 3.06 3.23 3.49
N LEU A 136 3.32 2.60 4.64
CA LEU A 136 3.50 3.35 5.90
C LEU A 136 4.66 4.36 5.83
N LYS A 137 5.67 4.07 5.00
CA LYS A 137 6.80 4.96 4.70
C LYS A 137 6.74 5.57 3.29
N ASN A 138 5.60 5.49 2.61
CA ASN A 138 5.40 6.12 1.32
C ASN A 138 4.93 7.58 1.51
N ASP A 139 5.89 8.46 1.74
CA ASP A 139 5.70 9.92 1.83
C ASP A 139 5.58 10.62 0.46
N ARG A 140 5.79 9.88 -0.64
CA ARG A 140 5.81 10.40 -2.02
C ARG A 140 4.44 10.45 -2.67
N VAL A 141 3.42 9.94 -2.01
CA VAL A 141 2.09 9.73 -2.57
C VAL A 141 1.45 11.00 -3.14
N LEU A 142 1.52 12.13 -2.43
CA LEU A 142 0.99 13.40 -2.92
C LEU A 142 1.86 14.00 -4.04
N GLN A 143 3.18 13.85 -3.93
CA GLN A 143 4.12 14.28 -4.96
C GLN A 143 3.89 13.52 -6.28
N GLN A 144 3.55 12.23 -6.18
CA GLN A 144 3.25 11.38 -7.32
C GLN A 144 2.05 11.89 -8.11
N TRP A 145 0.91 12.12 -7.45
CA TRP A 145 -0.28 12.64 -8.14
C TRP A 145 -0.05 14.05 -8.69
N TYR A 146 0.64 14.92 -7.95
CA TYR A 146 0.98 16.25 -8.47
C TYR A 146 1.87 16.19 -9.74
N ALA A 147 2.82 15.25 -9.81
CA ALA A 147 3.65 15.07 -10.99
C ALA A 147 2.86 14.51 -12.19
N MET A 148 1.91 13.60 -11.93
CA MET A 148 0.99 13.07 -12.94
C MET A 148 0.07 14.16 -13.49
N ASP A 149 -0.51 14.98 -12.61
CA ASP A 149 -1.40 16.09 -12.96
C ASP A 149 -0.72 17.15 -13.84
N LYS A 150 0.61 17.30 -13.68
CA LYS A 150 1.42 18.26 -14.42
C LYS A 150 1.97 17.71 -15.74
N ALA A 151 1.84 16.41 -16.01
CA ALA A 151 2.37 15.83 -17.22
C ALA A 151 1.72 16.47 -18.47
N ASP A 152 2.51 16.64 -19.53
CA ASP A 152 2.08 17.20 -20.81
C ASP A 152 2.12 16.16 -21.95
N SER A 153 2.51 14.94 -21.62
CA SER A 153 2.67 13.82 -22.54
C SER A 153 2.57 12.50 -21.79
N LEU A 154 2.18 11.44 -22.49
CA LEU A 154 2.11 10.10 -21.92
C LEU A 154 3.49 9.62 -21.44
N LYS A 155 4.56 10.02 -22.13
CA LYS A 155 5.94 9.71 -21.74
C LYS A 155 6.32 10.39 -20.42
N ALA A 156 6.08 11.69 -20.28
CA ALA A 156 6.36 12.41 -19.03
C ALA A 156 5.51 11.85 -17.86
N PHE A 157 4.27 11.48 -18.14
CA PHE A 157 3.39 10.82 -17.18
C PHE A 157 3.98 9.48 -16.71
N GLN A 158 4.33 8.59 -17.64
CA GLN A 158 4.95 7.30 -17.35
C GLN A 158 6.28 7.47 -16.58
N ASP A 159 7.14 8.39 -17.01
CA ASP A 159 8.43 8.66 -16.36
C ASP A 159 8.27 9.16 -14.93
N SER A 160 7.23 9.95 -14.66
CA SER A 160 6.92 10.40 -13.31
C SER A 160 6.58 9.24 -12.37
N VAL A 161 5.85 8.24 -12.87
CA VAL A 161 5.46 7.04 -12.10
C VAL A 161 6.66 6.14 -11.86
N HIS A 162 7.49 5.90 -12.88
CA HIS A 162 8.73 5.12 -12.72
C HIS A 162 9.72 5.76 -11.75
N ARG A 163 9.87 7.08 -11.79
CA ARG A 163 10.86 7.79 -10.95
C ARG A 163 10.42 7.94 -9.50
N ILE A 164 9.14 8.22 -9.25
CA ILE A 164 8.65 8.55 -7.91
C ILE A 164 8.20 7.28 -7.15
N GLN A 165 7.62 6.31 -7.86
CA GLN A 165 7.05 5.09 -7.27
C GLN A 165 6.22 5.38 -6.01
N GLY A 166 5.32 6.37 -6.12
CA GLY A 166 4.49 6.83 -5.00
C GLY A 166 3.05 6.31 -5.04
N ILE A 167 2.65 5.60 -6.09
CA ILE A 167 1.29 5.06 -6.23
C ILE A 167 1.11 3.90 -5.23
N PRO A 168 0.09 3.94 -4.36
CA PRO A 168 0.09 3.05 -3.20
C PRO A 168 -0.45 1.64 -3.47
N TRP A 169 -1.53 1.48 -4.24
CA TRP A 169 -2.24 0.19 -4.40
C TRP A 169 -3.16 0.09 -5.64
N VAL A 170 -2.93 0.94 -6.64
CA VAL A 170 -3.77 0.99 -7.84
C VAL A 170 -2.96 0.80 -9.11
N ASN A 171 -3.56 0.10 -10.06
CA ASN A 171 -3.17 0.18 -11.45
C ASN A 171 -3.40 1.61 -11.97
N THR A 172 -2.69 1.95 -13.05
CA THR A 172 -2.87 3.19 -13.78
C THR A 172 -3.11 2.91 -15.25
N LEU A 173 -4.19 3.46 -15.80
CA LEU A 173 -4.49 3.45 -17.23
C LEU A 173 -4.46 4.87 -17.74
N ALA A 174 -3.88 5.10 -18.91
CA ALA A 174 -3.85 6.43 -19.52
C ALA A 174 -3.91 6.36 -21.05
N VAL A 175 -4.38 7.44 -21.66
CA VAL A 175 -4.31 7.67 -23.11
C VAL A 175 -3.83 9.09 -23.39
N ASP A 176 -3.32 9.33 -24.60
CA ASP A 176 -3.02 10.68 -25.07
C ASP A 176 -3.76 11.06 -26.36
N ALA A 177 -3.68 12.36 -26.70
CA ALA A 177 -4.28 12.89 -27.91
C ALA A 177 -3.70 12.30 -29.22
N LYS A 178 -2.51 11.69 -29.17
CA LYS A 178 -1.86 11.01 -30.31
C LYS A 178 -2.31 9.55 -30.47
N GLY A 179 -3.20 9.09 -29.59
CA GLY A 179 -3.77 7.75 -29.62
C GLY A 179 -2.85 6.66 -29.10
N GLN A 180 -1.92 7.00 -28.22
CA GLN A 180 -1.22 6.02 -27.41
C GLN A 180 -2.11 5.59 -26.22
N ALA A 181 -2.03 4.32 -25.84
CA ALA A 181 -2.70 3.77 -24.66
C ALA A 181 -1.65 3.11 -23.75
N LEU A 182 -1.81 3.28 -22.44
CA LEU A 182 -0.88 2.83 -21.41
C LEU A 182 -1.64 2.08 -20.31
N TYR A 183 -1.02 1.00 -19.85
CA TYR A 183 -1.35 0.31 -18.61
C TYR A 183 -0.08 0.16 -17.77
N MET A 184 -0.17 0.44 -16.48
CA MET A 184 0.91 0.25 -15.52
C MET A 184 0.36 -0.38 -14.24
N ASN A 185 0.98 -1.49 -13.82
CA ASN A 185 0.93 -1.96 -12.44
C ASN A 185 2.25 -1.59 -11.76
N ILE A 186 2.44 -0.29 -11.54
CA ILE A 186 3.61 0.27 -10.86
C ILE A 186 3.09 0.95 -9.59
N SER A 187 3.10 0.20 -8.50
CA SER A 187 2.68 0.62 -7.18
C SER A 187 3.73 0.22 -6.14
N VAL A 188 3.59 0.69 -4.91
CA VAL A 188 4.49 0.34 -3.82
C VAL A 188 4.22 -1.10 -3.37
N VAL A 189 5.12 -2.02 -3.71
CA VAL A 189 4.99 -3.46 -3.44
C VAL A 189 6.21 -3.94 -2.62
N PRO A 190 6.02 -4.77 -1.58
CA PRO A 190 7.11 -5.44 -0.88
C PRO A 190 8.02 -6.21 -1.83
N ASN A 191 9.33 -5.97 -1.75
CA ASN A 191 10.31 -6.70 -2.55
C ASN A 191 10.64 -8.04 -1.88
N VAL A 192 9.91 -9.06 -2.29
CA VAL A 192 10.10 -10.45 -1.88
C VAL A 192 10.00 -11.29 -3.16
N ASP A 193 11.13 -11.81 -3.63
CA ASP A 193 11.14 -12.62 -4.85
C ASP A 193 10.60 -14.04 -4.62
N ALA A 194 10.40 -14.79 -5.71
CA ALA A 194 9.84 -16.14 -5.65
C ALA A 194 10.71 -17.11 -4.81
N VAL A 195 12.04 -16.93 -4.84
CA VAL A 195 12.98 -17.78 -4.09
C VAL A 195 12.84 -17.52 -2.59
N LYS A 196 12.78 -16.26 -2.19
CA LYS A 196 12.56 -15.84 -0.81
C LYS A 196 11.17 -16.25 -0.33
N LEU A 197 10.12 -16.04 -1.12
CA LEU A 197 8.77 -16.51 -0.78
C LEU A 197 8.75 -18.02 -0.51
N ALA A 198 9.38 -18.83 -1.38
CA ALA A 198 9.43 -20.29 -1.19
C ALA A 198 10.21 -20.71 0.07
N LYS A 199 11.26 -19.96 0.43
CA LYS A 199 12.12 -20.24 1.61
C LYS A 199 11.54 -19.73 2.94
N CYS A 200 10.76 -18.65 2.88
CA CYS A 200 10.39 -17.85 4.04
C CYS A 200 8.89 -17.80 4.31
N SER A 201 8.05 -18.20 3.36
CA SER A 201 6.60 -18.29 3.59
C SER A 201 6.21 -19.71 3.99
N ASP A 202 5.20 -19.84 4.86
CA ASP A 202 4.56 -21.13 5.13
C ASP A 202 3.24 -21.22 4.36
N PRO A 203 3.20 -21.89 3.20
CA PRO A 203 2.00 -21.96 2.36
C PRO A 203 0.83 -22.71 3.03
N ARG A 204 1.08 -23.42 4.14
CA ARG A 204 0.05 -24.19 4.88
C ARG A 204 -0.84 -23.32 5.77
N ILE A 205 -0.56 -22.03 5.89
CA ILE A 205 -1.38 -21.11 6.70
C ILE A 205 -2.78 -20.94 6.10
N GLY A 206 -3.04 -21.42 4.86
CA GLY A 206 -4.40 -21.56 4.32
C GLY A 206 -5.13 -20.21 4.18
N THR A 207 -4.37 -19.12 4.13
CA THR A 207 -4.87 -17.76 3.88
C THR A 207 -4.32 -17.27 2.56
N GLU A 208 -5.06 -16.38 1.89
CA GLU A 208 -4.56 -15.64 0.72
C GLU A 208 -3.51 -14.57 1.10
N LEU A 209 -3.05 -14.57 2.35
CA LEU A 209 -2.09 -13.61 2.90
C LEU A 209 -0.67 -14.15 2.77
N ILE A 210 0.26 -13.26 2.46
CA ILE A 210 1.68 -13.57 2.49
C ILE A 210 2.16 -13.47 3.94
N VAL A 211 2.55 -14.60 4.53
CA VAL A 211 3.07 -14.70 5.90
C VAL A 211 4.52 -15.17 5.87
N LEU A 212 5.45 -14.26 6.12
CA LEU A 212 6.88 -14.54 6.18
C LEU A 212 7.30 -14.99 7.59
N ASP A 213 8.36 -15.78 7.67
CA ASP A 213 9.01 -16.16 8.92
C ASP A 213 9.73 -14.95 9.53
N GLY A 214 9.12 -14.35 10.55
CA GLY A 214 9.67 -13.20 11.25
C GLY A 214 10.82 -13.53 12.19
N SER A 215 11.16 -14.82 12.38
CA SER A 215 12.27 -15.23 13.24
C SER A 215 13.62 -15.23 12.53
N ARG A 216 13.65 -15.08 11.20
CA ARG A 216 14.86 -15.12 10.36
C ARG A 216 15.06 -13.81 9.65
N SER A 217 16.18 -13.12 9.88
CA SER A 217 16.46 -11.84 9.24
C SER A 217 16.57 -11.92 7.72
N GLU A 218 17.04 -13.05 7.19
CA GLU A 218 17.09 -13.31 5.74
C GLU A 218 15.71 -13.32 5.05
N CYS A 219 14.63 -13.48 5.83
CA CYS A 219 13.26 -13.43 5.35
C CYS A 219 12.66 -12.03 5.31
N ASN A 220 13.42 -11.00 5.70
CA ASN A 220 13.01 -9.62 5.56
C ASN A 220 12.98 -9.19 4.08
N TRP A 221 12.23 -8.12 3.78
CA TRP A 221 12.19 -7.54 2.43
C TRP A 221 13.57 -7.11 1.98
N ASP A 222 13.88 -7.36 0.71
CA ASP A 222 15.10 -6.86 0.10
C ASP A 222 14.95 -5.36 -0.22
N VAL A 223 16.06 -4.63 -0.14
CA VAL A 223 16.11 -3.24 -0.59
C VAL A 223 16.66 -3.27 -2.00
N SER A 224 15.92 -2.71 -2.96
CA SER A 224 16.45 -2.59 -4.33
C SER A 224 17.72 -1.72 -4.28
N PRO A 225 18.78 -2.05 -5.05
CA PRO A 225 19.97 -1.19 -5.17
C PRO A 225 19.64 0.24 -5.63
N GLU A 226 18.49 0.41 -6.27
CA GLU A 226 17.99 1.66 -6.85
C GLU A 226 17.04 2.43 -5.92
N ALA A 227 16.78 1.92 -4.71
CA ALA A 227 15.84 2.47 -3.73
C ALA A 227 16.39 3.66 -2.93
#